data_AF-A0A2E9BQV1-F1
#
_entry.id   AF-A0A2E9BQV1-F1
#
_cell.length_a   1.000
_cell.length_b   1.000
_cell.length_c   1.000
_cell.angle_alpha   90.00
_cell.angle_beta   90.00
_cell.angle_gamma   90.00
#
_symmetry.space_group_name_H-M   'P 1'
#
loop_
_entity.id
_entity.type
_entity.pdbx_description
1 polymer ?
#
loop_
_entity_poly.entity_id
_entity_poly.type
_entity_poly.pdbx_seq_one_letter_code
_entity_poly.pdbx_strand_id
1 'polypeptide(L)'
;MAGYVSWPDPPDLHFSIIIDDAYSGITVIDGQPTFTEAGVGNFKLIRTNKYENSLPGGAKVRIPLNPPAGMSRQEFARKLIENSQRFASYVAPYSAPKNVRGSQMRSGEYNSSSYVAGLLKSVMGYVPLVPTPGYQAPGWESPMPEYYYKGEAIR
;
A
#
# COMPACT_ATOMS: atom_id res chain seq x y z
N MET A 1 8.58 0.82 -6.21
CA MET A 1 7.22 0.27 -6.08
C MET A 1 6.95 -0.70 -7.22
N ALA A 2 6.15 -1.74 -6.98
CA ALA A 2 5.77 -2.70 -8.01
C ALA A 2 4.26 -3.02 -7.95
N GLY A 3 3.65 -3.29 -9.11
CA GLY A 3 2.22 -3.59 -9.25
C GLY A 3 1.92 -5.03 -9.72
N TYR A 4 0.91 -5.70 -9.12
CA TYR A 4 0.45 -7.08 -9.45
C TYR A 4 -0.97 -7.10 -9.98
N VAL A 5 -1.27 -8.05 -10.85
CA VAL A 5 -2.60 -8.20 -11.46
C VAL A 5 -3.54 -9.05 -10.60
N SER A 6 -4.76 -8.57 -10.38
CA SER A 6 -5.91 -9.39 -9.98
C SER A 6 -7.03 -9.33 -11.03
N TRP A 7 -7.84 -10.38 -11.12
CA TRP A 7 -9.00 -10.47 -12.03
C TRP A 7 -10.22 -9.77 -11.41
N PRO A 8 -11.03 -9.00 -12.18
CA PRO A 8 -11.36 -9.17 -13.60
C PRO A 8 -10.91 -8.03 -14.54
N ASP A 9 -11.31 -8.07 -15.82
CA ASP A 9 -10.94 -7.14 -16.90
C ASP A 9 -11.60 -5.74 -16.78
N PRO A 10 -10.85 -4.63 -16.87
CA PRO A 10 -9.39 -4.57 -16.98
C PRO A 10 -8.70 -4.94 -15.66
N PRO A 11 -7.57 -5.66 -15.73
CA PRO A 11 -6.87 -6.20 -14.56
C PRO A 11 -6.51 -5.13 -13.53
N ASP A 12 -6.82 -5.41 -12.26
CA ASP A 12 -6.52 -4.51 -11.14
C ASP A 12 -5.06 -4.63 -10.72
N LEU A 13 -4.39 -3.48 -10.52
CA LEU A 13 -3.06 -3.40 -9.95
C LEU A 13 -3.08 -3.25 -8.43
N HIS A 14 -2.44 -4.21 -7.76
CA HIS A 14 -2.07 -4.14 -6.36
C HIS A 14 -0.64 -3.65 -6.22
N PHE A 15 -0.40 -2.62 -5.41
CA PHE A 15 0.95 -2.08 -5.24
C PHE A 15 1.62 -2.60 -3.97
N SER A 16 2.93 -2.83 -4.07
CA SER A 16 3.84 -3.02 -2.93
C SER A 16 5.03 -2.07 -3.03
N ILE A 17 5.46 -1.53 -1.90
CA ILE A 17 6.72 -0.79 -1.78
C ILE A 17 7.84 -1.81 -1.65
N ILE A 18 8.83 -1.72 -2.54
CA ILE A 18 10.04 -2.53 -2.49
C ILE A 18 11.16 -1.59 -2.10
N ILE A 19 11.82 -1.90 -0.99
CA ILE A 19 13.05 -1.27 -0.51
C ILE A 19 14.14 -2.30 -0.75
N ASP A 20 15.06 -1.97 -1.64
CA ASP A 20 16.23 -2.79 -1.94
C ASP A 20 17.45 -2.01 -1.47
N ASP A 21 18.07 -2.50 -0.39
CA ASP A 21 19.25 -1.91 0.22
C ASP A 21 20.36 -2.97 0.29
N ALA A 22 21.54 -2.61 -0.20
CA ALA A 22 22.69 -3.50 -0.28
C ALA A 22 23.11 -4.07 1.09
N TYR A 23 22.74 -3.40 2.19
CA TYR A 23 23.07 -3.83 3.55
C TYR A 23 21.99 -4.65 4.24
N SER A 24 20.70 -4.36 3.99
CA SER A 24 19.55 -4.99 4.67
C SER A 24 18.74 -5.93 3.78
N GLY A 25 19.13 -6.07 2.51
CA GLY A 25 18.46 -6.91 1.52
C GLY A 25 17.17 -6.28 1.00
N ILE A 26 16.27 -7.13 0.53
CA ILE A 26 14.97 -6.71 -0.01
C ILE A 26 13.94 -6.72 1.11
N THR A 27 13.32 -5.58 1.37
CA THR A 27 12.12 -5.45 2.21
C THR A 27 10.94 -5.05 1.35
N VAL A 28 9.81 -5.75 1.51
CA VAL A 28 8.58 -5.44 0.80
C VAL A 28 7.46 -5.13 1.78
N ILE A 29 6.74 -4.05 1.51
CA ILE A 29 5.66 -3.52 2.36
C ILE A 29 4.41 -3.34 1.50
N ASP A 30 3.30 -3.94 1.92
CA ASP A 30 1.96 -3.71 1.36
C ASP A 30 0.88 -3.80 2.44
N GLY A 31 -0.36 -3.54 2.03
CA GLY A 31 -1.54 -3.76 2.87
C GLY A 31 -2.19 -5.09 2.49
N GLN A 32 -2.62 -5.88 3.47
CA GLN A 32 -3.34 -7.13 3.22
C GLN A 32 -4.62 -7.20 4.05
N PRO A 33 -5.68 -7.87 3.54
CA PRO A 33 -6.77 -8.30 4.38
C PRO A 33 -6.27 -9.34 5.38
N THR A 34 -6.73 -9.21 6.61
CA THR A 34 -6.38 -10.08 7.75
C THR A 34 -7.01 -11.46 7.69
N PHE A 35 -7.94 -11.69 6.74
CA PHE A 35 -8.75 -12.91 6.59
C PHE A 35 -9.04 -13.56 7.96
N THR A 36 -8.69 -14.82 8.16
CA THR A 36 -8.90 -15.54 9.42
C THR A 36 -7.72 -15.47 10.39
N GLU A 37 -6.59 -14.86 10.01
CA GLU A 37 -5.34 -14.86 10.79
C GLU A 37 -5.46 -14.08 12.11
N ALA A 38 -6.39 -13.13 12.20
CA ALA A 38 -6.59 -12.26 13.36
C ALA A 38 -7.88 -12.55 14.14
N GLY A 39 -8.53 -13.70 13.89
CA GLY A 39 -9.81 -14.07 14.49
C GLY A 39 -11.02 -13.42 13.82
N VAL A 40 -12.23 -13.89 14.16
CA VAL A 40 -13.50 -13.49 13.50
C VAL A 40 -13.79 -11.99 13.65
N GLY A 41 -13.43 -11.39 14.80
CA GLY A 41 -13.63 -9.96 15.06
C GLY A 41 -12.77 -9.03 14.18
N ASN A 42 -11.67 -9.54 13.64
CA ASN A 42 -10.78 -8.80 12.75
C ASN A 42 -10.91 -9.26 11.29
N PHE A 43 -11.95 -10.04 10.95
CA PHE A 43 -12.09 -10.61 9.61
C PHE A 43 -12.25 -9.50 8.56
N LYS A 44 -11.42 -9.57 7.51
CA LYS A 44 -11.38 -8.57 6.41
C LYS A 44 -11.05 -7.15 6.87
N LEU A 45 -10.21 -6.97 7.88
CA LEU A 45 -9.65 -5.65 8.18
C LEU A 45 -8.30 -5.49 7.46
N ILE A 46 -7.87 -4.26 7.22
CA ILE A 46 -6.57 -3.98 6.62
C ILE A 46 -5.49 -4.08 7.69
N ARG A 47 -4.39 -4.77 7.36
CA ARG A 47 -3.15 -4.77 8.15
C ARG A 47 -1.95 -4.43 7.27
N THR A 48 -0.89 -3.96 7.92
CA THR A 48 0.45 -3.96 7.31
C THR A 48 0.89 -5.41 7.06
N ASN A 49 1.50 -5.62 5.91
CA ASN A 49 2.20 -6.84 5.57
C ASN A 49 3.65 -6.49 5.20
N LYS A 50 4.59 -7.18 5.83
CA LYS A 50 6.03 -7.02 5.59
C LYS A 50 6.65 -8.39 5.37
N TYR A 51 7.43 -8.52 4.31
CA TYR A 51 8.23 -9.71 4.06
C TYR A 51 9.60 -9.31 3.49
N GLU A 52 10.57 -10.20 3.69
CA GLU A 52 11.97 -9.93 3.41
C GLU A 52 12.53 -10.96 2.40
N ASN A 53 13.61 -10.58 1.73
CA ASN A 53 14.43 -11.45 0.88
C ASN A 53 13.69 -12.14 -0.27
N SER A 54 12.57 -11.59 -0.70
CA SER A 54 11.84 -12.05 -1.87
C SER A 54 11.19 -10.87 -2.58
N LEU A 55 11.38 -10.81 -3.90
CA LEU A 55 10.54 -9.96 -4.71
C LEU A 55 9.18 -10.64 -4.84
N PRO A 56 8.08 -9.89 -4.69
CA PRO A 56 6.77 -10.40 -5.06
C PRO A 56 6.74 -10.90 -6.50
N GLY A 57 6.28 -12.15 -6.67
CA GLY A 57 6.15 -12.78 -7.97
C GLY A 57 5.10 -12.10 -8.84
N GLY A 58 5.29 -12.11 -10.17
CA GLY A 58 4.27 -11.65 -11.12
C GLY A 58 4.12 -10.13 -11.28
N ALA A 59 5.08 -9.33 -10.79
CA ALA A 59 5.10 -7.89 -10.99
C ALA A 59 5.01 -7.52 -12.49
N LYS A 60 3.99 -6.75 -12.88
CA LYS A 60 3.78 -6.28 -14.25
C LYS A 60 4.38 -4.91 -14.52
N VAL A 61 4.46 -4.08 -13.48
CA VAL A 61 4.99 -2.72 -13.56
C VAL A 61 5.98 -2.50 -12.41
N ARG A 62 7.09 -1.84 -12.70
CA ARG A 62 8.06 -1.35 -11.72
C ARG A 62 8.16 0.16 -11.84
N ILE A 63 7.94 0.86 -10.73
CA ILE A 63 7.88 2.31 -10.68
C ILE A 63 8.97 2.78 -9.70
N PRO A 64 9.98 3.53 -10.16
CA PRO A 64 10.98 4.09 -9.28
C PRO A 64 10.33 5.13 -8.37
N LEU A 65 10.55 5.01 -7.06
CA LEU A 65 10.16 6.04 -6.09
C LEU A 65 11.38 6.88 -5.77
N ASN A 66 11.24 8.19 -5.91
CA ASN A 66 12.29 9.13 -5.51
C ASN A 66 11.90 9.78 -4.17
N PRO A 67 12.87 9.98 -3.26
CA PRO A 67 12.62 10.72 -2.04
C PRO A 67 12.23 12.17 -2.36
N PRO A 68 11.44 12.83 -1.49
CA PRO A 68 11.16 14.25 -1.61
C PRO A 68 12.43 15.09 -1.46
N ALA A 69 12.40 16.33 -1.95
CA ALA A 69 13.53 17.25 -1.85
C ALA A 69 14.01 17.41 -0.39
N GLY A 70 15.32 17.33 -0.18
CA GLY A 70 15.93 17.42 1.15
C GLY A 70 15.94 16.11 1.95
N MET A 71 15.38 15.01 1.44
CA MET A 71 15.42 13.69 2.09
C MET A 71 16.37 12.74 1.36
N SER A 72 17.26 12.07 2.10
CA SER A 72 18.13 11.04 1.52
C SER A 72 17.35 9.76 1.20
N ARG A 73 17.86 8.92 0.29
CA ARG A 73 17.22 7.61 0.00
C ARG A 73 17.14 6.71 1.23
N GLN A 74 18.18 6.73 2.07
CA GLN A 74 18.25 5.95 3.31
C GLN A 74 17.22 6.44 4.33
N GLU A 75 17.12 7.76 4.52
CA GLU A 75 16.12 8.34 5.40
C GLU A 75 14.70 8.05 4.90
N PHE A 76 14.49 8.12 3.59
CA PHE A 76 13.21 7.81 2.98
C PHE A 76 12.79 6.35 3.20
N ALA A 77 13.69 5.40 2.96
CA ALA A 77 13.46 3.99 3.25
C ALA A 77 13.14 3.75 4.75
N ARG A 78 13.93 4.37 5.65
CA ARG A 78 13.70 4.28 7.10
C ARG A 78 12.32 4.82 7.49
N LYS A 79 11.92 5.99 6.99
CA LYS A 79 10.61 6.59 7.30
C LYS A 79 9.44 5.75 6.77
N LEU A 80 9.58 5.12 5.60
CA LEU A 80 8.58 4.19 5.08
C LEU A 80 8.42 2.97 6.00
N ILE A 81 9.51 2.39 6.47
CA ILE A 81 9.48 1.27 7.42
C ILE A 81 8.82 1.71 8.73
N GLU A 82 9.27 2.82 9.34
CA GLU A 82 8.73 3.31 10.60
C GLU A 82 7.24 3.65 10.52
N ASN A 83 6.80 4.37 9.48
CA ASN A 83 5.39 4.70 9.33
C ASN A 83 4.53 3.47 9.02
N SER A 84 5.07 2.46 8.32
CA SER A 84 4.35 1.19 8.11
C SER A 84 4.14 0.42 9.41
N GLN A 85 5.08 0.50 10.36
CA GLN A 85 4.99 -0.11 11.68
C GLN A 85 4.02 0.65 12.59
N ARG A 86 3.90 1.97 12.40
CA ARG A 86 2.94 2.83 13.10
C ARG A 86 1.53 2.76 12.53
N PHE A 87 1.32 2.01 11.45
CA PHE A 87 -0.02 1.81 10.93
C PHE A 87 -0.88 1.10 11.98
N ALA A 88 -1.99 1.72 12.37
CA ALA A 88 -2.96 1.09 13.23
C ALA A 88 -3.64 -0.04 12.45
N SER A 89 -3.14 -1.27 12.58
CA SER A 89 -3.76 -2.42 11.92
C SER A 89 -5.14 -2.71 12.54
N TYR A 90 -6.03 -3.32 11.77
CA TYR A 90 -7.37 -3.74 12.24
C TYR A 90 -8.36 -2.60 12.51
N VAL A 91 -8.18 -1.46 11.84
CA VAL A 91 -9.02 -0.26 12.07
C VAL A 91 -9.95 0.09 10.91
N ALA A 92 -9.70 -0.46 9.72
CA ALA A 92 -10.46 -0.17 8.51
C ALA A 92 -10.85 -1.47 7.80
N PRO A 93 -12.13 -1.66 7.43
CA PRO A 93 -12.55 -2.77 6.59
C PRO A 93 -11.87 -2.75 5.22
N TYR A 94 -11.35 -3.91 4.81
CA TYR A 94 -10.80 -4.15 3.48
C TYR A 94 -11.94 -4.24 2.46
N SER A 95 -11.89 -3.37 1.46
CA SER A 95 -12.79 -3.36 0.32
C SER A 95 -12.09 -4.01 -0.87
N ALA A 96 -12.73 -5.03 -1.45
CA ALA A 96 -12.18 -5.67 -2.65
C ALA A 96 -12.18 -4.66 -3.82
N PRO A 97 -11.15 -4.69 -4.69
CA PRO A 97 -10.95 -3.71 -5.75
C PRO A 97 -12.04 -3.67 -6.85
N LYS A 98 -13.10 -4.49 -6.74
CA LYS A 98 -14.14 -4.65 -7.76
C LYS A 98 -15.10 -3.45 -7.82
N ASN A 99 -14.71 -2.39 -8.52
CA ASN A 99 -15.65 -1.49 -9.15
C ASN A 99 -15.70 -1.77 -10.66
N VAL A 100 -16.57 -2.71 -11.06
CA VAL A 100 -16.85 -3.13 -12.45
C VAL A 100 -17.23 -1.95 -13.38
N ARG A 101 -17.44 -0.74 -12.83
CA ARG A 101 -17.88 0.46 -13.57
C ARG A 101 -17.16 1.76 -13.17
N GLY A 102 -16.07 1.73 -12.38
CA GLY A 102 -15.42 2.98 -11.95
C GLY A 102 -14.01 2.79 -11.40
N SER A 103 -13.11 3.69 -11.75
CA SER A 103 -11.70 3.67 -11.35
C SER A 103 -11.45 4.05 -9.87
N GLN A 104 -12.43 4.69 -9.23
CA GLN A 104 -12.32 5.19 -7.85
C GLN A 104 -13.14 4.35 -6.88
N MET A 105 -12.60 4.13 -5.68
CA MET A 105 -13.37 3.50 -4.60
C MET A 105 -14.32 4.51 -3.97
N ARG A 106 -15.38 4.04 -3.32
CA ARG A 106 -16.29 4.94 -2.62
C ARG A 106 -15.59 5.55 -1.41
N SER A 107 -16.09 6.69 -0.95
CA SER A 107 -15.60 7.31 0.27
C SER A 107 -15.68 6.33 1.45
N GLY A 108 -14.55 6.14 2.15
CA GLY A 108 -14.44 5.22 3.30
C GLY A 108 -14.14 3.77 2.93
N GLU A 109 -14.09 3.42 1.64
CA GLU A 109 -13.57 2.13 1.19
C GLU A 109 -12.04 2.22 1.08
N TYR A 110 -11.34 1.22 1.60
CA TYR A 110 -9.88 1.13 1.52
C TYR A 110 -9.43 -0.28 1.15
N ASN A 111 -8.32 -0.38 0.42
CA ASN A 111 -7.71 -1.64 -0.01
C ASN A 111 -6.18 -1.58 0.11
N SER A 112 -5.50 -2.61 -0.39
CA SER A 112 -4.03 -2.69 -0.42
C SER A 112 -3.35 -1.50 -1.10
N SER A 113 -3.89 -1.04 -2.24
CA SER A 113 -3.38 0.13 -2.97
C SER A 113 -3.65 1.44 -2.20
N SER A 114 -4.78 1.55 -1.51
CA SER A 114 -5.10 2.69 -0.63
C SER A 114 -4.12 2.79 0.54
N TYR A 115 -3.73 1.63 1.08
CA TYR A 115 -2.72 1.55 2.13
C TYR A 115 -1.34 2.01 1.62
N VAL A 116 -0.91 1.58 0.44
CA VAL A 116 0.39 2.03 -0.09
C VAL A 116 0.37 3.52 -0.42
N ALA A 117 -0.71 4.02 -1.02
CA ALA A 117 -0.87 5.44 -1.31
C ALA A 117 -0.86 6.28 -0.01
N GLY A 118 -1.57 5.85 1.03
CA GLY A 118 -1.57 6.49 2.35
C GLY A 118 -0.19 6.50 3.01
N LEU A 119 0.54 5.38 2.94
CA LEU A 119 1.90 5.28 3.47
C LEU A 119 2.84 6.25 2.76
N LEU A 120 2.80 6.31 1.43
CA LEU A 120 3.61 7.26 0.65
C LEU A 120 3.25 8.70 0.99
N LYS A 121 1.96 9.03 1.07
CA LYS A 121 1.50 10.36 1.47
C LYS A 121 2.01 10.75 2.87
N SER A 122 1.99 9.83 3.83
CA SER A 122 2.46 10.08 5.20
C SER A 122 3.95 10.40 5.30
N VAL A 123 4.76 9.98 4.32
CA VAL A 123 6.22 10.21 4.28
C VAL A 123 6.60 11.33 3.33
N MET A 124 5.94 11.41 2.17
CA MET A 124 6.28 12.33 1.08
C MET A 124 5.45 13.62 1.10
N GLY A 125 4.31 13.63 1.81
CA GLY A 125 3.31 14.68 1.76
C GLY A 125 2.37 14.63 0.55
N TYR A 126 2.62 13.72 -0.40
CA TYR A 126 1.81 13.54 -1.60
C TYR A 126 1.80 12.08 -2.06
N VAL A 127 0.83 11.72 -2.90
CA VAL A 127 0.76 10.41 -3.57
C VAL A 127 1.32 10.59 -4.99
N PRO A 128 2.33 9.82 -5.42
CA PRO A 128 2.85 9.95 -6.78
C PRO A 128 1.82 9.46 -7.81
N LEU A 129 1.81 10.11 -8.98
CA LEU A 129 1.01 9.66 -10.11
C LEU A 129 1.57 8.35 -10.66
N VAL A 130 0.68 7.40 -10.96
CA VAL A 130 1.01 6.08 -11.48
C VAL A 130 0.33 5.88 -12.84
N PRO A 131 0.95 6.34 -13.94
CA PRO A 131 0.42 6.08 -15.28
C PRO A 131 0.62 4.60 -15.60
N THR A 132 -0.47 3.83 -15.59
CA THR A 132 -0.44 2.40 -15.90
C THR A 132 -1.45 2.07 -17.00
N PRO A 133 -1.12 2.39 -18.27
CA PRO A 133 -2.00 2.08 -19.40
C PRO A 133 -2.39 0.60 -19.42
N GLY A 134 -3.67 0.30 -19.66
CA GLY A 134 -4.20 -1.06 -19.71
C GLY A 134 -4.50 -1.69 -18.35
N TYR A 135 -4.34 -0.96 -17.25
CA TYR A 135 -4.63 -1.43 -15.89
C TYR A 135 -5.49 -0.43 -15.12
N GLN A 136 -6.27 -0.94 -14.16
CA GLN A 136 -6.89 -0.12 -13.13
C GLN A 136 -6.03 -0.14 -11.86
N ALA A 137 -6.08 0.93 -11.08
CA ALA A 137 -5.39 1.06 -9.80
C ALA A 137 -6.38 1.46 -8.69
N PRO A 138 -7.46 0.69 -8.48
CA PRO A 138 -8.51 1.07 -7.54
C PRO A 138 -7.92 1.28 -6.15
N GLY A 139 -8.31 2.39 -5.52
CA GLY A 139 -7.82 2.78 -4.19
C GLY A 139 -6.54 3.60 -4.20
N TRP A 140 -5.78 3.65 -5.31
CA TRP A 140 -4.60 4.51 -5.41
C TRP A 140 -4.95 5.99 -5.28
N GLU A 141 -6.05 6.40 -5.92
CA GLU A 141 -6.59 7.77 -5.87
C GLU A 141 -7.33 8.06 -4.56
N SER A 142 -7.48 7.06 -3.69
CA SER A 142 -8.17 7.15 -2.40
C SER A 142 -7.22 6.72 -1.26
N PRO A 143 -6.12 7.47 -1.02
CA PRO A 143 -5.14 7.10 -0.01
C PRO A 143 -5.79 6.99 1.36
N MET A 144 -5.38 5.97 2.13
CA MET A 144 -5.77 5.90 3.53
C MET A 144 -5.35 7.17 4.27
N PRO A 145 -6.21 7.74 5.12
CA PRO A 145 -5.92 8.93 5.89
C PRO A 145 -4.64 8.82 6.73
N GLU A 146 -3.89 9.91 6.83
CA GLU A 146 -2.58 9.95 7.51
C GLU A 146 -2.66 9.60 8.99
N TYR A 147 -3.78 9.85 9.67
CA TYR A 147 -3.95 9.51 11.08
C TYR A 147 -3.80 8.01 11.34
N TYR A 148 -4.08 7.16 10.34
CA TYR A 148 -3.86 5.72 10.46
C TYR A 148 -2.37 5.34 10.55
N TYR A 149 -1.45 6.19 10.09
CA TYR A 149 0.00 5.94 10.07
C TYR A 149 0.75 6.60 11.23
N LYS A 150 0.04 7.27 12.14
CA LYS A 150 0.62 7.95 13.30
C LYS A 150 0.63 7.09 14.57
N GLY A 151 0.07 5.88 14.52
CA GLY A 151 -0.13 5.04 15.71
C GLY A 151 -1.21 5.55 16.64
N GLU A 152 -1.97 6.56 16.22
CA GLU A 152 -3.12 7.06 16.97
C GLU A 152 -4.29 6.10 16.72
N ALA A 153 -4.56 5.23 17.69
CA ALA A 153 -5.79 4.46 17.70
C ALA A 153 -6.96 5.45 17.63
N ILE A 154 -7.74 5.37 16.56
CA ILE A 154 -9.03 6.07 16.48
C ILE A 154 -9.89 5.46 17.58
N ARG A 155 -10.19 6.28 18.59
CA ARG A 155 -11.12 5.94 19.68
C ARG A 155 -12.55 6.09 19.22
#